data_AF-A0A8T5U2A9-F1
#
_entry.id   AF-A0A8T5U2A9-F1
#
_cell.length_a   1.000
_cell.length_b   1.000
_cell.length_c   1.000
_cell.angle_alpha   90.00
_cell.angle_beta   90.00
_cell.angle_gamma   90.00
#
_symmetry.space_group_name_H-M   'P 1'
#
loop_
_entity.id
_entity.type
_entity.pdbx_description
1 polymer ?
#
loop_
_entity_poly.entity_id
_entity_poly.type
_entity_poly.pdbx_seq_one_letter_code
_entity_poly.pdbx_strand_id
1 'polypeptide(L)'
;MTYRYNFFRGCEECGRSVDIDDHICPKCGFDFTLHPRTKPKCPYCEKELHITDFYVMELDKKGHKMVKGFLGEHKGANQMFHCPFCGKILGFTNASVG
;
A
#
# COMPACT_ATOMS: atom_id res chain seq x y z
N MET A 1 -0.69 -17.95 13.64
CA MET A 1 0.27 -17.59 12.58
C MET A 1 0.07 -16.12 12.27
N THR A 2 1.01 -15.27 12.67
CA THR A 2 0.88 -13.80 12.61
C THR A 2 1.43 -13.32 11.27
N TYR A 3 0.57 -12.92 10.34
CA TYR A 3 1.01 -12.35 9.07
C TYR A 3 1.43 -10.89 9.30
N ARG A 4 2.73 -10.68 9.55
CA ARG A 4 3.37 -9.37 9.50
C ARG A 4 3.35 -8.89 8.05
N TYR A 5 2.47 -7.96 7.71
CA TYR A 5 2.68 -7.14 6.51
C TYR A 5 3.77 -6.13 6.83
N ASN A 6 4.99 -6.64 6.76
CA ASN A 6 6.23 -5.92 6.69
C ASN A 6 6.20 -5.15 5.34
N PHE A 7 5.67 -3.92 5.32
CA PHE A 7 5.72 -3.03 4.14
C PHE A 7 7.14 -2.53 3.93
N PHE A 8 8.04 -3.45 3.58
CA PHE A 8 9.40 -3.11 3.21
C PHE A 8 9.48 -3.02 1.69
N ARG A 9 10.03 -1.93 1.20
CA ARG A 9 10.50 -1.82 -0.18
C ARG A 9 11.92 -2.41 -0.25
N GLY A 10 12.21 -3.13 -1.32
CA GLY A 10 13.61 -3.41 -1.66
C GLY A 10 14.26 -2.11 -2.11
N CYS A 11 15.37 -1.73 -1.47
CA CYS A 11 16.24 -0.69 -1.99
C CYS A 11 16.81 -1.18 -3.33
N GLU A 12 16.62 -0.38 -4.38
CA GLU A 12 17.03 -0.75 -5.75
C GLU A 12 18.55 -0.78 -5.91
N GLU A 13 19.28 -0.01 -5.08
CA GLU A 13 20.74 0.03 -5.10
C GLU A 13 21.39 -1.11 -4.30
N CYS A 14 20.94 -1.34 -3.06
CA CYS A 14 21.61 -2.29 -2.15
C CYS A 14 20.83 -3.58 -1.91
N GLY A 15 19.64 -3.73 -2.50
CA GLY A 15 18.78 -4.90 -2.37
C GLY A 15 18.17 -5.10 -0.98
N ARG A 16 18.43 -4.18 -0.03
CA ARG A 16 17.99 -4.35 1.36
C ARG A 16 16.53 -3.96 1.55
N SER A 17 15.85 -4.67 2.44
CA SER A 17 14.52 -4.30 2.92
C SER A 17 14.61 -2.99 3.69
N VAL A 18 13.94 -1.96 3.18
CA VAL A 18 13.81 -0.65 3.84
C VAL A 18 12.34 -0.39 4.10
N ASP A 19 12.03 0.31 5.18
CA ASP A 19 10.65 0.70 5.47
C ASP A 19 10.09 1.58 4.34
N ILE A 20 8.79 1.50 4.08
CA ILE A 20 8.16 2.28 3.01
C ILE A 20 7.99 3.76 3.38
N ASP A 21 7.91 4.09 4.68
CA ASP A 21 7.88 5.46 5.17
C ASP A 21 9.29 6.10 5.14
N ASP A 22 10.37 5.30 5.10
CA ASP A 22 11.74 5.81 4.95
C ASP A 22 11.97 6.41 3.56
N HIS A 23 12.37 7.68 3.54
CA HIS A 23 12.70 8.43 2.33
C HIS A 23 14.15 8.23 1.89
N ILE A 24 15.02 7.78 2.78
CA ILE A 24 16.43 7.53 2.49
C ILE A 24 16.75 6.13 3.01
N CYS A 25 17.42 5.31 2.18
CA CYS A 25 17.89 4.01 2.63
C CYS A 25 18.92 4.18 3.76
N PRO A 26 18.68 3.67 4.97
CA PRO A 26 19.62 3.83 6.09
C PRO A 26 20.93 3.06 5.89
N LYS A 27 20.99 2.15 4.90
CA LYS A 27 22.19 1.34 4.64
C LYS A 27 23.13 1.92 3.59
N CYS A 28 22.59 2.43 2.49
CA CYS A 28 23.40 2.96 1.38
C CYS A 28 23.23 4.46 1.15
N GLY A 29 22.30 5.13 1.84
CA GLY A 29 22.00 6.54 1.65
C GLY A 29 21.22 6.85 0.38
N PHE A 30 20.71 5.84 -0.33
CA PHE A 30 19.91 6.05 -1.54
C PHE A 30 18.62 6.80 -1.21
N ASP A 31 18.46 7.97 -1.79
CA ASP A 31 17.31 8.84 -1.56
C ASP A 31 16.16 8.45 -2.50
N PHE A 32 15.12 7.90 -1.89
CA PHE A 32 13.93 7.45 -2.56
C PHE A 32 13.00 8.58 -3.00
N THR A 33 13.23 9.82 -2.56
CA THR A 33 12.50 11.00 -3.03
C THR A 33 12.99 11.46 -4.41
N LEU A 34 14.25 11.15 -4.74
CA LEU A 34 14.84 11.44 -6.05
C LEU A 34 14.36 10.45 -7.13
N HIS A 35 13.98 9.24 -6.71
CA HIS A 35 13.38 8.20 -7.56
C HIS A 35 12.06 7.73 -6.93
N PRO A 36 11.02 8.59 -6.91
CA PRO A 36 9.74 8.21 -6.36
C PRO A 36 9.20 7.09 -7.24
N ARG A 37 9.12 5.88 -6.69
CA ARG A 37 8.24 4.85 -7.26
C ARG A 37 6.91 5.54 -7.43
N THR A 38 6.52 5.76 -8.69
CA THR A 38 5.36 6.55 -9.05
C THR A 38 4.20 6.12 -8.18
N LYS A 39 3.76 7.01 -7.30
CA LYS A 39 2.58 6.76 -6.47
C LYS A 39 1.48 6.27 -7.40
N PRO A 40 0.79 5.16 -7.07
CA PRO A 40 -0.14 4.56 -7.99
C PRO A 40 -1.21 5.61 -8.35
N LYS A 41 -1.37 5.87 -9.64
CA LYS A 41 -2.41 6.76 -10.15
C LYS A 41 -3.54 5.92 -10.71
N CYS A 42 -4.76 6.44 -10.62
CA CYS A 42 -5.87 5.86 -11.35
C CYS A 42 -5.61 5.96 -12.86
N PRO A 43 -5.68 4.87 -13.63
CA PRO A 43 -5.43 4.90 -15.08
C PRO A 43 -6.54 5.62 -15.86
N TYR A 44 -7.65 5.97 -15.21
CA TYR A 44 -8.81 6.62 -15.85
C TYR A 44 -8.91 8.12 -15.56
N CYS A 45 -8.49 8.56 -14.38
CA CYS A 45 -8.62 9.96 -13.97
C CYS A 45 -7.31 10.58 -13.47
N GLU A 46 -6.20 9.84 -13.56
CA GLU A 46 -4.83 10.26 -13.22
C GLU A 46 -4.60 10.74 -11.79
N LYS A 47 -5.64 10.71 -10.95
CA LYS A 47 -5.53 11.05 -9.54
C LYS A 47 -4.67 10.03 -8.81
N GLU A 48 -3.85 10.55 -7.93
CA GLU A 48 -3.02 9.77 -7.01
C GLU A 48 -3.91 8.95 -6.06
N LEU A 49 -3.57 7.69 -5.88
CA LEU A 49 -4.28 6.74 -5.03
C LEU A 49 -3.41 6.41 -3.83
N HIS A 50 -4.03 6.38 -2.65
CA HIS A 50 -3.41 5.99 -1.41
C HIS A 50 -3.98 4.67 -0.90
N ILE A 51 -3.17 3.91 -0.18
CA ILE A 51 -3.63 2.64 0.41
C ILE A 51 -4.81 2.85 1.39
N THR A 52 -4.83 4.01 2.07
CA THR A 52 -5.91 4.44 2.96
C THR A 52 -7.23 4.72 2.24
N ASP A 53 -7.20 4.88 0.91
CA ASP A 53 -8.43 5.00 0.11
C ASP A 53 -9.17 3.66 -0.01
N PHE A 54 -8.47 2.55 0.23
CA PHE A 54 -9.01 1.20 0.07
C PHE A 54 -9.07 0.41 1.38
N TYR A 55 -8.32 0.81 2.40
CA TYR A 55 -8.17 0.06 3.64
C TYR A 55 -8.32 0.93 4.87
N VAL A 56 -8.96 0.37 5.90
CA VAL A 56 -8.98 0.94 7.25
C VAL A 56 -7.66 0.59 7.93
N MET A 57 -6.93 1.61 8.37
CA MET A 57 -5.66 1.48 9.06
C MET A 57 -5.82 1.91 10.52
N GLU A 58 -5.38 1.08 11.46
CA GLU A 58 -5.30 1.43 12.89
C GLU A 58 -3.89 1.21 13.43
N LEU A 59 -3.55 1.85 14.55
CA LEU A 59 -2.31 1.58 15.25
C LEU A 59 -2.50 0.46 16.26
N ASP A 60 -1.57 -0.48 16.31
CA ASP A 60 -1.49 -1.46 17.38
C ASP A 60 -0.99 -0.81 18.69
N LYS A 61 -1.01 -1.58 19.79
CA LYS A 61 -0.54 -1.12 21.11
C LYS A 61 0.96 -0.74 21.13
N LYS A 62 1.71 -1.05 20.09
CA LYS A 62 3.13 -0.74 19.90
C LYS A 62 3.35 0.40 18.90
N GLY A 63 2.29 1.00 18.37
CA GLY A 63 2.35 2.10 17.41
C GLY A 63 2.53 1.67 15.95
N HIS A 64 2.38 0.38 15.61
CA HIS A 64 2.49 -0.08 14.23
C HIS A 64 1.14 0.03 13.50
N LYS A 65 1.18 0.50 12.25
CA LYS A 65 0.01 0.54 11.36
C LYS A 65 -0.42 -0.89 11.00
N MET A 66 -1.69 -1.20 11.21
CA MET A 66 -2.33 -2.47 10.88
C MET A 66 -3.56 -2.22 10.03
N VAL A 67 -3.74 -3.04 8.99
CA VAL A 67 -5.00 -3.07 8.25
C VAL A 67 -6.05 -3.75 9.12
N LYS A 68 -7.18 -3.09 9.32
CA LYS A 68 -8.33 -3.60 10.09
C LYS A 68 -9.53 -3.96 9.23
N GLY A 69 -9.58 -3.45 8.02
CA GLY A 69 -10.69 -3.68 7.13
C GLY A 69 -10.43 -3.16 5.73
N PHE A 70 -11.28 -3.61 4.81
CA PHE A 70 -11.32 -3.17 3.43
C PHE A 70 -12.53 -2.26 3.23
N LEU A 71 -12.31 -1.10 2.61
CA LEU A 71 -13.33 -0.07 2.35
C LEU A 71 -14.06 -0.26 1.01
N GLY A 72 -13.60 -1.19 0.15
CA GLY A 72 -14.23 -1.46 -1.14
C GLY A 72 -15.33 -2.53 -1.08
N GLU A 73 -15.79 -2.94 -2.26
CA GLU A 73 -16.88 -3.89 -2.41
C GLU A 73 -16.35 -5.34 -2.43
N HIS A 74 -17.14 -6.29 -1.93
CA HIS A 74 -16.82 -7.71 -2.04
C HIS A 74 -17.73 -8.38 -3.06
N LYS A 75 -17.15 -9.21 -3.93
CA LYS A 75 -17.89 -10.05 -4.86
C LYS A 75 -17.49 -11.50 -4.67
N GLY A 76 -18.31 -12.21 -3.89
CA GLY A 76 -17.96 -13.52 -3.36
C GLY A 76 -16.76 -13.43 -2.42
N ALA A 77 -15.71 -14.21 -2.69
CA ALA A 77 -14.48 -14.20 -1.91
C ALA A 77 -13.48 -13.09 -2.33
N ASN A 78 -13.79 -12.29 -3.35
CA ASN A 78 -12.87 -11.31 -3.90
C ASN A 78 -13.18 -9.88 -3.41
N GLN A 79 -12.15 -9.12 -3.07
CA GLN A 79 -12.18 -7.68 -2.86
C GLN A 79 -12.11 -6.95 -4.21
N MET A 80 -12.99 -5.97 -4.41
CA MET A 80 -13.09 -5.13 -5.60
C MET A 80 -12.62 -3.72 -5.30
N PHE A 81 -11.58 -3.27 -6.00
CA PHE A 81 -11.06 -1.92 -5.84
C PHE A 81 -11.73 -0.98 -6.82
N HIS A 82 -12.30 0.10 -6.30
CA HIS A 82 -12.87 1.19 -7.07
C HIS A 82 -12.07 2.45 -6.81
N CYS A 83 -11.79 3.23 -7.84
CA CYS A 83 -11.20 4.54 -7.64
C CYS A 83 -12.19 5.42 -6.85
N PRO A 84 -11.81 5.99 -5.69
CA PRO A 84 -12.70 6.81 -4.88
C PRO A 84 -13.10 8.12 -5.58
N PHE A 85 -12.37 8.51 -6.63
CA PHE A 85 -12.59 9.78 -7.32
C PHE A 85 -13.43 9.68 -8.59
N CYS A 86 -13.39 8.55 -9.30
CA CYS A 86 -14.12 8.37 -10.57
C CYS A 86 -15.00 7.12 -10.60
N GLY A 87 -15.00 6.30 -9.54
CA GLY A 87 -15.82 5.10 -9.40
C GLY A 87 -15.44 3.93 -10.31
N LYS A 88 -14.47 4.09 -11.21
CA LYS A 88 -14.01 3.02 -12.10
C LYS A 88 -13.34 1.89 -11.32
N ILE A 89 -13.63 0.66 -11.74
CA ILE A 89 -13.02 -0.55 -11.19
C ILE A 89 -11.54 -0.55 -11.59
N LEU A 90 -10.68 -0.64 -10.59
CA LEU A 90 -9.23 -0.72 -10.74
C LEU A 90 -8.75 -2.18 -10.80
N GLY A 91 -9.46 -3.10 -10.14
CA GLY A 91 -9.11 -4.51 -10.16
C GLY A 91 -9.80 -5.32 -9.05
N PHE A 92 -9.41 -6.59 -8.97
CA PHE A 92 -9.94 -7.57 -8.04
C PHE A 92 -8.77 -8.29 -7.36
N THR A 93 -8.91 -8.61 -6.07
CA THR A 93 -7.98 -9.50 -5.37
C THR A 93 -8.75 -10.52 -4.54
N ASN A 94 -8.19 -11.71 -4.38
CA ASN A 94 -8.68 -12.73 -3.46
C ASN A 94 -8.01 -12.63 -2.08
N ALA A 95 -7.23 -11.57 -1.83
CA ALA A 95 -6.58 -11.35 -0.56
C ALA A 95 -7.63 -11.15 0.56
N SER A 96 -7.67 -12.09 1.49
CA SER A 96 -8.43 -11.97 2.72
C SER A 96 -7.67 -11.09 3.71
N VAL A 97 -8.23 -9.92 4.00
CA VAL A 97 -7.83 -9.11 5.16
C VAL A 97 -8.60 -9.68 6.35
N GLY A 98 -7.91 -10.47 7.18
CA GLY A 98 -8.46 -11.14 8.37
C GLY A 98 -8.01 -10.49 9.66
#